data_AF-A0A1W5XX07-F1
#
_entry.id   AF-A0A1W5XX07-F1
#
_cell.length_a   1.000
_cell.length_b   1.000
_cell.length_c   1.000
_cell.angle_alpha   90.00
_cell.angle_beta   90.00
_cell.angle_gamma   90.00
#
_symmetry.space_group_name_H-M   'P 1'
#
loop_
_entity.id
_entity.type
_entity.pdbx_description
1 polymer ?
#
loop_
_entity_poly.entity_id
_entity_poly.type
_entity_poly.pdbx_seq_one_letter_code
_entity_poly.pdbx_strand_id
1 'polypeptide(L)'
;MTEPVQRGARDTGSLGRTTIADGVVAKIAYLTARDVPGVHALGSGFSRSVGELRRRVPGGGTATTHGVKVEVGERQAAVDLDVVVEYGEIIPEVGRSVREDVIAAVERMTGLEVVEVNIAVSDVKLPEEEEEQAERVR
;
A
#
# COMPACT_ATOMS: atom_id res chain seq x y z
N MET A 1 -28.10 -31.97 40.68
CA MET A 1 -28.30 -31.17 39.46
C MET A 1 -27.32 -30.02 39.54
N THR A 2 -26.23 -30.10 38.80
CA THR A 2 -25.11 -29.14 38.87
C THR A 2 -25.39 -28.02 37.88
N GLU A 3 -25.51 -26.79 38.37
CA GLU A 3 -25.74 -25.61 37.52
C GLU A 3 -24.47 -25.30 36.71
N PRO A 4 -24.60 -25.00 35.40
CA PRO A 4 -23.46 -24.61 34.60
C PRO A 4 -23.00 -23.20 35.00
N VAL A 5 -21.74 -23.09 35.43
CA VAL A 5 -21.11 -21.79 35.72
C VAL A 5 -20.98 -21.01 34.41
N GLN A 6 -21.81 -19.98 34.25
CA GLN A 6 -21.75 -19.02 33.14
C GLN A 6 -20.42 -18.25 33.25
N ARG A 7 -19.41 -18.65 32.48
CA ARG A 7 -18.15 -17.92 32.39
C ARG A 7 -18.41 -16.66 31.55
N GLY A 8 -18.60 -15.52 32.21
CA GLY A 8 -18.83 -14.23 31.56
C GLY A 8 -17.79 -13.97 30.47
N ALA A 9 -18.27 -13.47 29.31
CA ALA A 9 -17.42 -13.13 28.17
C ALA A 9 -16.36 -12.13 28.64
N ARG A 10 -15.09 -12.56 28.64
CA ARG A 10 -13.98 -11.70 29.00
C ARG A 10 -13.72 -10.76 27.82
N ASP A 11 -13.66 -9.46 28.06
CA ASP A 11 -13.18 -8.50 27.07
C ASP A 11 -11.70 -8.79 26.78
N THR A 12 -11.46 -9.46 25.65
CA THR A 12 -10.13 -9.88 25.22
C THR A 12 -9.25 -8.68 24.87
N GLY A 13 -9.82 -7.50 24.62
CA GLY A 13 -9.07 -6.27 24.37
C GLY A 13 -8.23 -5.84 25.57
N SER A 14 -8.64 -6.19 26.79
CA SER A 14 -7.87 -5.93 28.03
C SER A 14 -6.74 -6.93 28.28
N LEU A 15 -6.65 -8.01 27.51
CA LEU A 15 -5.73 -9.13 27.74
C LEU A 15 -4.42 -9.02 26.95
N GLY A 16 -4.21 -7.95 26.17
CA GLY A 16 -2.98 -7.75 25.41
C GLY A 16 -3.00 -6.51 24.53
N ARG A 17 -1.91 -6.31 23.78
CA ARG A 17 -1.76 -5.22 22.80
C ARG A 17 -1.34 -5.79 21.46
N THR A 18 -2.08 -5.44 20.40
CA THR A 18 -1.70 -5.72 19.01
C THR A 18 -1.02 -4.48 18.44
N THR A 19 0.15 -4.65 17.83
CA THR A 19 0.84 -3.59 17.10
C THR A 19 1.04 -4.02 15.65
N ILE A 20 0.80 -3.11 14.72
CA ILE A 20 0.90 -3.38 13.28
C ILE A 20 2.19 -2.72 12.79
N ALA A 21 3.06 -3.50 12.15
CA ALA A 21 4.29 -2.98 11.58
C ALA A 21 3.99 -2.16 10.32
N ASP A 22 4.75 -1.09 10.10
CA ASP A 22 4.61 -0.20 8.94
C ASP A 22 4.63 -0.96 7.61
N GLY A 23 5.48 -2.00 7.53
CA GLY A 23 5.58 -2.85 6.34
C GLY A 23 4.30 -3.65 6.02
N VAL A 24 3.43 -3.89 6.99
CA VAL A 24 2.12 -4.50 6.76
C VAL A 24 1.18 -3.48 6.14
N VAL A 25 1.14 -2.25 6.68
CA VAL A 25 0.32 -1.16 6.14
C VAL A 25 0.76 -0.80 4.72
N ALA A 26 2.07 -0.72 4.48
CA ALA A 26 2.64 -0.49 3.15
C ALA A 26 2.23 -1.57 2.13
N LYS A 27 2.15 -2.84 2.55
CA LYS A 27 1.68 -3.93 1.67
C LYS A 27 0.20 -3.83 1.35
N ILE A 28 -0.63 -3.46 2.33
CA ILE A 28 -2.07 -3.23 2.11
C ILE A 28 -2.26 -2.10 1.11
N ALA A 29 -1.59 -0.96 1.34
CA ALA A 29 -1.64 0.19 0.44
C ALA A 29 -1.14 -0.15 -0.97
N TYR A 30 -0.02 -0.88 -1.09
CA TYR A 30 0.52 -1.31 -2.38
C TYR A 30 -0.46 -2.19 -3.16
N LEU A 31 -0.98 -3.26 -2.54
CA LEU A 31 -1.90 -4.18 -3.23
C LEU A 31 -3.18 -3.46 -3.63
N THR A 32 -3.72 -2.64 -2.73
CA THR A 32 -4.95 -1.88 -2.98
C THR A 32 -4.76 -0.90 -4.12
N ALA A 33 -3.71 -0.06 -4.09
CA ALA A 33 -3.47 0.94 -5.12
C ALA A 33 -3.17 0.30 -6.49
N ARG A 34 -2.52 -0.87 -6.53
CA ARG A 34 -2.24 -1.60 -7.78
C ARG A 34 -3.51 -2.17 -8.43
N ASP A 35 -4.51 -2.51 -7.64
CA ASP A 35 -5.74 -3.13 -8.14
C ASP A 35 -6.77 -2.09 -8.64
N VAL A 36 -6.45 -0.79 -8.54
CA VAL A 36 -7.29 0.31 -9.04
C VAL A 36 -7.16 0.41 -10.57
N PRO A 37 -8.27 0.44 -11.33
CA PRO A 37 -8.24 0.64 -12.78
C PRO A 37 -7.47 1.91 -13.18
N GLY A 38 -6.67 1.80 -14.24
CA GLY A 38 -5.82 2.88 -14.73
C GLY A 38 -4.47 3.01 -14.02
N VAL A 39 -4.21 2.24 -12.96
CA VAL A 39 -2.87 2.09 -12.37
C VAL A 39 -2.13 0.97 -13.07
N HIS A 40 -1.03 1.30 -13.74
CA HIS A 40 -0.16 0.31 -14.39
C HIS A 40 0.81 -0.33 -13.40
N ALA A 41 1.48 0.51 -12.60
CA ALA A 41 2.49 0.08 -11.64
C ALA A 41 2.64 1.08 -10.49
N LEU A 42 3.31 0.63 -9.41
CA LEU A 42 3.74 1.48 -8.30
C LEU A 42 5.26 1.49 -8.23
N GLY A 43 5.82 2.70 -8.16
CA GLY A 43 7.23 2.99 -8.20
C GLY A 43 7.85 2.89 -9.59
N SER A 44 8.43 3.99 -10.07
CA SER A 44 9.29 3.98 -11.24
C SER A 44 10.55 3.12 -11.01
N GLY A 45 11.06 2.48 -12.08
CA GLY A 45 12.02 1.36 -12.07
C GLY A 45 13.36 1.52 -11.33
N PHE A 46 13.61 2.62 -10.61
CA PHE A 46 14.76 2.83 -9.73
C PHE A 46 14.64 2.21 -8.34
N SER A 47 13.41 1.93 -7.86
CA SER A 47 13.21 1.39 -6.50
C SER A 47 13.68 -0.06 -6.31
N ARG A 48 13.90 -0.83 -7.40
CA ARG A 48 14.43 -2.20 -7.31
C ARG A 48 15.88 -2.24 -6.82
N SER A 49 16.66 -1.17 -7.05
CA SER A 49 18.11 -1.15 -6.82
C SER A 49 18.51 -0.62 -5.42
N VAL A 50 17.62 0.10 -4.73
CA VAL A 50 17.95 0.82 -3.47
C VAL A 50 17.55 0.04 -2.22
N GLY A 51 16.69 -0.99 -2.35
CA GLY A 51 16.28 -1.86 -1.24
C GLY A 51 17.41 -2.64 -0.58
N GLU A 52 18.53 -2.87 -1.28
CA GLU A 52 19.69 -3.56 -0.71
C GLU A 52 20.63 -2.64 0.07
N LEU A 53 20.72 -1.35 -0.26
CA LEU A 53 21.64 -0.42 0.41
C LEU A 53 21.11 0.13 1.74
N ARG A 54 19.78 0.27 1.90
CA ARG A 54 19.17 0.91 3.08
C ARG A 54 19.06 -0.01 4.32
N ARG A 55 19.37 -1.31 4.20
CA ARG A 55 19.45 -2.26 5.35
C ARG A 55 20.54 -1.90 6.38
N ARG A 56 21.36 -0.88 6.15
CA ARG A 56 22.50 -0.51 7.00
C ARG A 56 22.33 0.76 7.85
N VAL A 57 21.16 1.40 7.88
CA VAL A 57 20.93 2.58 8.75
C VAL A 57 19.99 2.22 9.91
N PRO A 58 20.51 1.99 11.12
CA PRO A 58 19.69 1.84 12.31
C PRO A 58 19.13 3.21 12.72
N GLY A 59 17.82 3.33 12.90
CA GLY A 59 17.21 4.46 13.61
C GLY A 59 16.04 5.20 12.98
N GLY A 60 15.56 4.83 11.78
CA GLY A 60 14.38 5.47 11.16
C GLY A 60 13.43 4.45 10.56
N GLY A 61 12.39 4.07 11.32
CA GLY A 61 11.35 3.13 10.90
C GLY A 61 10.47 3.72 9.79
N THR A 62 10.93 3.60 8.55
CA THR A 62 10.11 3.90 7.37
C THR A 62 10.14 2.66 6.49
N ALA A 63 9.00 1.98 6.38
CA ALA A 63 8.87 0.87 5.45
C ALA A 63 8.69 1.44 4.04
N THR A 64 9.58 1.06 3.12
CA THR A 64 9.46 1.36 1.71
C THR A 64 9.21 0.07 0.95
N THR A 65 8.08 -0.03 0.26
CA THR A 65 7.72 -1.18 -0.57
C THR A 65 7.32 -0.65 -1.95
N HIS A 66 8.12 -0.88 -2.99
CA HIS A 66 7.72 -0.69 -4.40
C HIS A 66 6.92 0.61 -4.68
N GLY A 67 7.50 1.78 -4.39
CA GLY A 67 6.81 3.07 -4.60
C GLY A 67 5.81 3.48 -3.52
N VAL A 68 5.71 2.71 -2.43
CA VAL A 68 4.87 3.04 -1.27
C VAL A 68 5.75 3.31 -0.05
N LYS A 69 5.55 4.48 0.56
CA LYS A 69 6.12 4.84 1.86
C LYS A 69 4.97 5.03 2.83
N VAL A 70 5.11 4.45 4.02
CA VAL A 70 4.11 4.61 5.10
C VAL A 70 4.81 5.02 6.38
N GLU A 71 4.17 5.92 7.10
CA GLU A 71 4.52 6.29 8.47
C GLU A 71 3.32 5.94 9.37
N VAL A 72 3.55 5.11 10.38
CA VAL A 72 2.51 4.63 11.30
C VAL A 72 2.79 5.15 12.70
N GLY A 73 1.80 5.81 13.28
CA GLY A 73 1.76 6.17 14.70
C GLY A 73 0.96 5.16 15.52
N GLU A 74 0.63 5.50 16.76
CA GLU A 74 -0.15 4.59 17.63
C GLU A 74 -1.58 4.36 17.14
N ARG A 75 -2.17 5.35 16.47
CA ARG A 75 -3.56 5.34 15.99
C ARG A 75 -3.73 5.84 14.57
N GLN A 76 -2.68 6.37 13.97
CA GLN A 76 -2.74 7.13 12.72
C GLN A 76 -1.76 6.58 11.70
N ALA A 77 -2.06 6.75 10.42
CA ALA A 77 -1.19 6.41 9.31
C ALA A 77 -1.17 7.51 8.25
N ALA A 78 0.02 7.79 7.71
CA ALA A 78 0.22 8.60 6.52
C ALA A 78 0.83 7.74 5.41
N VAL A 79 0.34 7.89 4.18
CA VAL A 79 0.74 7.07 3.03
C VAL A 79 1.19 7.96 1.88
N ASP A 80 2.39 7.74 1.36
CA ASP A 80 2.88 8.34 0.12
C ASP A 80 2.99 7.26 -0.97
N LEU A 81 2.42 7.52 -2.13
CA LEU A 81 2.36 6.63 -3.29
C LEU A 81 3.03 7.27 -4.50
N ASP A 82 3.90 6.52 -5.17
CA ASP A 82 4.46 6.82 -6.48
C ASP A 82 3.83 5.86 -7.49
N VAL A 83 3.09 6.42 -8.46
CA VAL A 83 2.21 5.67 -9.37
C VAL A 83 2.60 5.91 -10.82
N VAL A 84 2.60 4.84 -11.62
CA VAL A 84 2.61 4.88 -13.08
C VAL A 84 1.20 4.59 -13.57
N VAL A 85 0.64 5.49 -14.36
CA VAL A 85 -0.74 5.41 -14.87
C VAL A 85 -0.78 4.94 -16.32
N GLU A 86 -1.89 4.35 -16.75
CA GLU A 86 -2.08 3.95 -18.15
C GLU A 86 -2.36 5.17 -19.05
N TYR A 87 -1.86 5.14 -20.29
CA TYR A 87 -2.16 6.18 -21.27
C TYR A 87 -3.66 6.19 -21.61
N GLY A 88 -4.24 7.39 -21.64
CA GLY A 88 -5.66 7.59 -21.95
C GLY A 88 -6.55 7.77 -20.72
N GLU A 89 -6.03 7.52 -19.52
CA GLU A 89 -6.76 7.69 -18.27
C GLU A 89 -6.81 9.16 -17.79
N ILE A 90 -7.87 9.52 -17.07
CA ILE A 90 -8.01 10.84 -16.44
C ILE A 90 -7.26 10.81 -15.10
N ILE A 91 -6.01 11.29 -15.11
CA ILE A 91 -5.09 11.22 -13.96
C ILE A 91 -5.72 11.70 -12.63
N PRO A 92 -6.45 12.84 -12.56
CA PRO A 92 -7.09 13.26 -11.32
C PRO A 92 -8.15 12.27 -10.81
N GLU A 93 -8.86 11.56 -11.71
CA GLU A 93 -9.87 10.57 -11.34
C GLU A 93 -9.21 9.29 -10.83
N VAL A 94 -8.16 8.79 -11.50
CA VAL A 94 -7.34 7.67 -11.01
C VAL A 94 -6.78 7.99 -9.63
N GLY A 95 -6.20 9.18 -9.45
CA GLY A 95 -5.67 9.63 -8.17
C GLY A 95 -6.74 9.74 -7.08
N ARG A 96 -7.98 10.11 -7.41
CA ARG A 96 -9.09 10.11 -6.47
C ARG A 96 -9.48 8.68 -6.08
N SER A 97 -9.63 7.79 -7.04
CA SER A 97 -9.98 6.39 -6.80
C SER A 97 -8.93 5.66 -5.95
N VAL A 98 -7.64 5.81 -6.28
CA VAL A 98 -6.53 5.26 -5.48
C VAL A 98 -6.59 5.75 -4.04
N ARG A 99 -6.83 7.05 -3.84
CA ARG A 99 -6.92 7.66 -2.51
C ARG A 99 -8.07 7.08 -1.69
N GLU A 100 -9.25 7.00 -2.29
CA GLU A 100 -10.46 6.47 -1.64
C GLU A 100 -10.27 5.00 -1.24
N ASP A 101 -9.76 4.17 -2.16
CA ASP A 101 -9.60 2.74 -1.92
C ASP A 101 -8.51 2.44 -0.88
N VAL A 102 -7.38 3.14 -0.94
CA VAL A 102 -6.27 2.96 0.02
C VAL A 102 -6.69 3.39 1.42
N ILE A 103 -7.35 4.54 1.58
CA ILE A 103 -7.89 4.99 2.87
C ILE A 103 -8.79 3.89 3.43
N ALA A 104 -9.80 3.48 2.64
CA ALA A 104 -10.79 2.55 3.11
C ALA A 104 -10.20 1.17 3.43
N ALA A 105 -9.22 0.68 2.67
CA ALA A 105 -8.55 -0.59 2.94
C ALA A 105 -7.70 -0.55 4.22
N VAL A 106 -6.88 0.49 4.39
CA VAL A 106 -6.02 0.63 5.57
C VAL A 106 -6.88 0.76 6.83
N GLU A 107 -7.89 1.63 6.84
CA GLU A 107 -8.75 1.82 8.00
C GLU A 107 -9.51 0.55 8.37
N ARG A 108 -10.13 -0.13 7.38
CA ARG A 108 -10.90 -1.36 7.63
C ARG A 108 -10.03 -2.52 8.12
N MET A 109 -8.82 -2.69 7.58
CA MET A 109 -7.99 -3.85 7.86
C MET A 109 -7.11 -3.67 9.11
N THR A 110 -6.77 -2.43 9.45
CA THR A 110 -5.79 -2.14 10.52
C THR A 110 -6.41 -1.42 11.72
N GLY A 111 -7.56 -0.77 11.55
CA GLY A 111 -8.16 0.08 12.58
C GLY A 111 -7.42 1.39 12.84
N LEU A 112 -6.43 1.73 12.02
CA LEU A 112 -5.74 3.02 12.05
C LEU A 112 -6.61 4.09 11.36
N GLU A 113 -6.50 5.34 11.79
CA GLU A 113 -7.05 6.53 11.11
C GLU A 113 -6.07 7.01 10.05
N VAL A 114 -6.49 7.14 8.79
CA VAL A 114 -5.60 7.65 7.74
C VAL A 114 -5.68 9.18 7.69
N VAL A 115 -4.58 9.84 8.06
CA VAL A 115 -4.55 11.31 8.11
C VAL A 115 -4.36 11.93 6.73
N GLU A 116 -3.55 11.29 5.88
CA GLU A 116 -3.30 11.72 4.52
C GLU A 116 -2.86 10.56 3.62
N VAL A 117 -3.16 10.70 2.34
CA VAL A 117 -2.63 9.85 1.28
C VAL A 117 -2.12 10.75 0.16
N ASN A 118 -0.82 10.84 -0.03
CA ASN A 118 -0.22 11.64 -1.10
C ASN A 118 0.08 10.75 -2.29
N ILE A 119 -0.25 11.22 -3.49
CA ILE A 119 -0.07 10.45 -4.73
C ILE A 119 0.75 11.31 -5.70
N ALA A 120 1.94 10.82 -6.02
CA ALA A 120 2.78 11.34 -7.08
C ALA A 120 2.62 10.44 -8.30
N VAL A 121 2.25 11.01 -9.44
CA VAL A 121 2.21 10.28 -10.71
C VAL A 121 3.54 10.52 -11.40
N SER A 122 4.38 9.48 -11.45
CA SER A 122 5.77 9.58 -11.88
C SER A 122 5.98 9.29 -13.36
N ASP A 123 5.09 8.51 -13.97
CA ASP A 123 5.17 8.15 -15.38
C ASP A 123 3.79 7.75 -15.96
N VAL A 124 3.71 7.69 -17.29
CA VAL A 124 2.54 7.19 -18.03
C VAL A 124 2.97 6.03 -18.93
N LYS A 125 2.37 4.86 -18.73
CA LYS A 125 2.60 3.71 -19.62
C LYS A 125 1.95 4.00 -20.97
N LEU A 126 2.79 4.30 -21.96
CA LEU A 126 2.37 4.35 -23.35
C LEU A 126 1.99 2.94 -23.82
N PRO A 127 0.99 2.82 -24.72
CA PRO A 127 0.82 1.59 -25.46
C PRO A 127 2.13 1.34 -26.19
N GLU A 128 2.76 0.20 -25.96
CA GLU A 128 3.84 -0.24 -26.82
C GLU A 128 3.19 -0.41 -28.21
N GLU A 129 3.74 0.25 -29.24
CA GLU A 129 3.52 -0.26 -30.60
C GLU A 129 3.93 -1.73 -30.53
N GLU A 130 2.96 -2.63 -30.72
CA GLU A 130 3.08 -4.08 -30.57
C GLU A 130 4.51 -4.53 -30.88
N GLU A 131 5.26 -5.02 -29.89
CA GLU A 131 6.62 -5.47 -30.11
C GLU A 131 6.65 -6.44 -31.31
N GLU A 132 7.28 -6.00 -32.40
CA GLU A 132 7.77 -6.80 -33.53
C GLU A 132 8.82 -7.85 -33.06
N GLN A 133 8.48 -8.66 -32.07
CA GLN A 133 9.34 -9.73 -31.54
C GLN A 133 8.83 -11.14 -31.91
N ALA A 134 7.92 -11.24 -32.88
CA ALA A 134 7.49 -12.52 -33.46
C ALA A 134 8.09 -12.85 -34.85
N GLU A 135 8.83 -11.96 -35.54
CA GLU A 135 9.18 -12.17 -36.96
C GLU A 135 10.68 -12.29 -37.33
N ARG A 136 11.61 -12.46 -36.38
CA ARG A 136 13.04 -12.68 -36.74
C ARG A 136 13.69 -13.97 -36.27
N VAL A 137 12.90 -14.92 -35.75
CA VAL A 137 13.35 -16.32 -35.69
C VAL A 137 12.70 -17.09 -36.86
N ARG A 138 13.24 -16.89 -38.06
CA ARG A 138 13.06 -17.80 -39.19
C ARG A 138 14.34 -17.89 -40.00
#